data_AF-A0A969YMC0-F1
#
_entry.id   AF-A0A969YMC0-F1
#
_cell.length_a   1.000
_cell.length_b   1.000
_cell.length_c   1.000
_cell.angle_alpha   90.00
_cell.angle_beta   90.00
_cell.angle_gamma   90.00
#
_symmetry.space_group_name_H-M   'P 1'
#
loop_
_entity.id
_entity.type
_entity.pdbx_description
1 polymer ?
#
loop_
_entity_poly.entity_id
_entity_poly.type
_entity_poly.pdbx_seq_one_letter_code
_entity_poly.pdbx_strand_id
1 'polypeptide(L)'
;MPELELFSIFTSRLNKANINYFVTGAVASIIYGEPRLTYDIDLVVELGRSDAVKFMEAFPNDPTDPIDPMTQWTQQTQPVKS
;
A
#
# COMPACT_ATOMS: atom_id res chain seq x y z
N MET A 1 11.83 5.28 -9.34
CA MET A 1 11.35 3.91 -9.09
C MET A 1 9.99 4.03 -8.42
N PRO A 2 8.91 4.14 -9.20
CA PRO A 2 7.56 4.45 -8.69
C PRO A 2 7.00 3.40 -7.73
N GLU A 3 7.34 2.12 -7.92
CA GLU A 3 6.83 1.04 -7.07
C GLU A 3 7.28 1.18 -5.61
N LEU A 4 8.53 1.59 -5.35
CA LEU A 4 9.06 1.80 -4.00
C LEU A 4 8.30 2.89 -3.23
N GLU A 5 7.70 3.86 -3.93
CA GLU A 5 6.89 4.91 -3.28
C GLU A 5 5.56 4.35 -2.79
N LEU A 6 4.94 3.42 -3.53
CA LEU A 6 3.67 2.81 -3.14
C LEU A 6 3.82 1.91 -1.89
N PHE A 7 4.91 1.15 -1.76
CA PHE A 7 5.17 0.36 -0.54
C PHE A 7 5.32 1.26 0.70
N SER A 8 6.01 2.39 0.55
CA SER A 8 6.27 3.33 1.65
C SER A 8 4.98 3.91 2.24
N ILE A 9 3.97 4.15 1.40
CA ILE A 9 2.66 4.67 1.79
C ILE A 9 1.99 3.78 2.85
N PHE A 10 1.91 2.47 2.63
CA PHE A 10 1.27 1.54 3.56
C PHE A 10 2.17 1.16 4.74
N THR A 11 3.44 0.86 4.46
CA THR A 11 4.40 0.42 5.48
C THR A 11 4.71 1.51 6.51
N SER A 12 4.75 2.78 6.10
CA SER A 12 4.97 3.91 7.02
C SER A 12 3.84 4.05 8.06
N ARG A 13 2.60 3.75 7.69
CA ARG A 13 1.45 3.76 8.62
C ARG A 13 1.53 2.64 9.62
N LEU A 14 1.81 1.42 9.15
CA LEU A 14 1.99 0.25 10.02
C LEU A 14 3.16 0.46 11.00
N ASN A 15 4.28 1.01 10.52
CA ASN A 15 5.42 1.37 11.38
C ASN A 15 5.03 2.40 12.46
N LYS A 16 4.29 3.46 12.10
CA LYS A 16 3.81 4.47 13.07
C LYS A 16 2.82 3.91 14.08
N ALA A 17 1.97 2.96 13.66
CA ALA A 17 1.03 2.26 14.52
C ALA A 17 1.68 1.16 15.38
N ASN A 18 2.98 0.89 15.17
CA ASN A 18 3.73 -0.20 15.79
C ASN A 18 3.05 -1.56 15.59
N ILE A 19 2.59 -1.79 14.35
CA ILE A 19 1.95 -3.04 13.93
C ILE A 19 2.96 -3.83 13.10
N ASN A 20 3.19 -5.08 13.50
CA ASN A 20 4.09 -5.97 12.78
C ASN A 20 3.48 -6.39 11.44
N TYR A 21 4.29 -6.39 10.39
CA TYR A 21 3.90 -6.88 9.08
C TYR A 21 5.08 -7.53 8.37
N PHE A 22 4.75 -8.30 7.35
CA PHE A 22 5.69 -8.88 6.40
C PHE A 22 5.21 -8.60 4.98
N VAL A 23 6.11 -8.13 4.12
CA VAL A 23 5.82 -7.92 2.70
C VAL A 23 5.84 -9.27 1.98
N THR A 24 4.79 -9.59 1.24
CA THR A 24 4.62 -10.85 0.51
C THR A 24 4.24 -10.56 -0.96
N GLY A 25 3.89 -11.58 -1.73
CA GLY A 25 3.48 -11.41 -3.14
C GLY A 25 4.62 -11.37 -4.16
N ALA A 26 4.29 -11.00 -5.40
CA ALA A 26 5.18 -11.01 -6.58
C ALA A 26 6.38 -10.05 -6.51
N VAL A 27 6.58 -9.35 -5.39
CA VAL A 27 7.88 -8.74 -5.05
C VAL A 27 8.97 -9.82 -4.94
N ALA A 28 8.62 -11.04 -4.52
CA ALA A 28 9.51 -12.20 -4.58
C ALA A 28 9.78 -12.70 -6.02
N SER A 29 8.90 -12.40 -6.97
CA SER A 29 9.06 -12.77 -8.39
C SER A 29 9.88 -11.75 -9.18
N ILE A 30 9.89 -10.47 -8.81
CA ILE A 30 10.74 -9.45 -9.45
C ILE A 30 12.25 -9.71 -9.20
N ILE A 31 12.60 -10.46 -8.14
CA ILE A 31 13.99 -10.94 -7.95
C ILE A 31 14.31 -12.16 -8.85
N TYR A 32 13.30 -12.91 -9.36
CA TYR A 32 13.51 -14.24 -9.99
C TYR A 32 12.72 -14.55 -11.31
N GLY A 33 11.99 -13.64 -11.95
CA GLY A 33 11.30 -13.93 -13.22
C GLY A 33 10.43 -12.81 -13.86
N GLU A 34 10.01 -13.05 -15.11
CA GLU A 34 9.33 -12.13 -16.05
C GLU A 34 8.22 -11.24 -15.44
N PRO A 35 8.21 -9.90 -15.71
CA PRO A 35 7.28 -8.96 -15.09
C PRO A 35 5.83 -9.20 -15.52
N ARG A 36 4.95 -9.46 -14.55
CA ARG A 36 3.49 -9.29 -14.70
C ARG A 36 3.09 -8.00 -14.00
N LEU A 37 2.61 -7.04 -14.78
CA LEU A 37 2.23 -5.71 -14.30
C LEU A 37 0.84 -5.77 -13.65
N THR A 38 0.79 -6.15 -12.37
CA THR A 38 -0.34 -5.89 -11.48
C THR A 38 0.20 -5.00 -10.37
N TYR A 39 -0.32 -3.77 -10.24
CA TYR A 39 0.11 -2.80 -9.22
C TYR A 39 -0.48 -3.16 -7.84
N ASP A 40 -0.35 -4.42 -7.47
CA ASP A 40 -0.89 -4.97 -6.23
C ASP A 40 0.25 -5.13 -5.21
N ILE A 41 -0.01 -4.79 -3.96
CA ILE A 41 0.91 -4.97 -2.84
C ILE A 41 0.29 -5.97 -1.88
N ASP A 42 0.98 -7.08 -1.64
CA ASP A 42 0.55 -8.07 -0.67
C ASP A 42 1.31 -7.85 0.66
N LEU A 43 0.57 -7.64 1.75
CA LEU A 43 1.11 -7.55 3.11
C LEU A 43 0.45 -8.60 4.00
N VAL A 44 1.25 -9.34 4.76
CA VAL A 44 0.76 -10.12 5.91
C VAL A 44 0.91 -9.23 7.14
N VAL A 45 -0.17 -9.02 7.89
CA VAL A 45 -0.16 -8.18 9.09
C VAL A 45 -0.48 -9.05 10.31
N GLU A 46 0.31 -8.92 11.36
CA GLU A 46 0.05 -9.56 12.64
C GLU A 46 -0.84 -8.63 13.47
N LEU A 47 -2.08 -9.05 13.74
CA LEU A 47 -3.05 -8.26 14.49
C LEU A 47 -3.49 -8.99 15.76
N GLY A 48 -3.11 -8.44 16.91
CA GLY A 48 -3.72 -8.80 18.19
C GLY A 48 -5.03 -8.04 18.42
N ARG A 49 -5.79 -8.44 19.45
CA ARG A 49 -7.05 -7.76 19.81
C ARG A 49 -6.87 -6.29 20.18
N SER A 50 -5.70 -5.94 20.73
CA SER A 50 -5.30 -4.56 21.05
C SER A 50 -4.95 -3.73 19.82
N ASP A 51 -4.66 -4.37 18.68
CA ASP A 51 -4.19 -3.67 17.48
C ASP A 51 -5.32 -3.31 16.53
N ALA A 52 -6.52 -3.89 16.73
CA ALA A 52 -7.70 -3.56 15.95
C ALA A 52 -8.01 -2.05 15.95
N VAL A 53 -7.92 -1.40 17.11
CA VAL A 53 -8.17 0.05 17.23
C VAL A 53 -7.10 0.85 16.47
N LYS A 54 -5.81 0.54 16.70
CA LYS A 54 -4.69 1.20 16.04
C LYS A 54 -4.73 1.01 14.53
N PHE A 55 -5.15 -0.17 14.07
CA PHE A 55 -5.28 -0.49 12.66
C PHE A 55 -6.38 0.35 11.99
N MET A 56 -7.55 0.47 12.65
CA MET A 56 -8.64 1.31 12.17
C MET A 56 -8.29 2.80 12.16
N GLU A 57 -7.48 3.26 13.12
CA GLU A 57 -6.97 4.64 13.15
C GLU A 57 -5.91 4.88 12.07
N ALA A 58 -5.06 3.89 11.79
CA ALA A 58 -4.04 3.98 10.75
C ALA A 58 -4.64 3.90 9.33
N PHE A 59 -5.75 3.18 9.16
CA PHE A 59 -6.46 3.00 7.89
C PHE A 59 -7.94 3.34 8.07
N PRO A 60 -8.27 4.64 8.19
CA PRO A 60 -9.65 5.07 8.30
C PRO A 60 -10.41 4.73 7.01
N ASN A 61 -11.66 4.30 7.16
CA ASN A 61 -12.56 4.09 6.02
C ASN A 61 -13.13 5.45 5.55
N ASP A 62 -12.25 6.34 5.10
CA ASP A 62 -12.54 7.69 4.64
C ASP A 62 -12.13 7.83 3.16
N PRO A 63 -13.08 8.11 2.24
CA PRO A 63 -12.77 8.32 0.82
C PRO A 63 -11.93 9.58 0.54
N THR A 64 -11.72 10.45 1.54
CA THR A 64 -10.82 11.61 1.46
C THR A 64 -9.45 11.35 2.04
N ASP A 65 -9.18 10.12 2.51
CA ASP A 65 -7.86 9.72 2.95
C ASP A 65 -6.86 9.98 1.80
N PRO A 66 -5.77 10.74 2.02
CA PRO A 66 -4.75 11.02 0.99
C PRO A 66 -4.06 9.77 0.41
N ILE A 67 -4.31 8.60 1.02
CA ILE A 67 -3.84 7.28 0.58
C ILE A 67 -4.92 6.50 -0.20
N ASP A 68 -6.09 7.09 -0.47
CA ASP A 68 -7.04 6.52 -1.43
C ASP A 68 -6.33 6.26 -2.77
N PRO A 69 -6.11 4.97 -3.14
CA PRO A 69 -5.41 4.61 -4.36
C PRO A 69 -6.11 5.20 -5.59
N MET A 70 -7.44 5.35 -5.54
CA MET A 70 -8.23 5.90 -6.63
C MET A 70 -7.94 7.39 -6.87
N THR A 71 -7.69 8.16 -5.80
CA THR A 71 -7.34 9.58 -5.84
C THR A 71 -5.91 9.83 -6.36
N GLN A 72 -4.96 8.93 -6.12
CA GLN A 72 -3.61 9.04 -6.69
C GLN A 72 -3.56 8.59 -8.16
N TRP A 73 -4.31 7.55 -8.53
CA TRP A 73 -4.42 7.11 -9.93
C TRP A 73 -5.05 8.18 -10.82
N THR A 74 -6.11 8.86 -10.37
CA THR A 74 -6.74 9.95 -11.14
C THR A 74 -5.79 11.13 -11.41
N GLN A 75 -4.83 11.39 -10.52
CA GLN A 75 -3.83 12.45 -10.72
C GLN A 75 -2.73 12.05 -11.73
N GLN A 76 -2.42 10.77 -11.84
CA GLN A 76 -1.42 10.26 -12.79
C GLN A 76 -1.97 10.03 -14.21
N THR A 77 -3.29 9.86 -14.36
CA THR A 77 -3.92 9.59 -15.66
C THR A 77 -4.61 10.79 -16.30
N GLN A 78 -4.22 12.03 -15.98
CA GLN A 78 -4.76 13.18 -16.72
C GLN A 78 -4.50 13.00 -18.22
N PRO A 79 -5.53 13.11 -19.09
CA PRO A 79 -5.35 12.92 -20.51
C PRO A 79 -4.36 13.98 -21.01
N VAL A 80 -3.30 13.52 -21.68
CA VAL A 80 -2.43 14.39 -22.46
C VAL A 80 -3.34 15.13 -23.44
N LYS A 81 -3.56 16.43 -23.22
CA LYS A 81 -4.30 17.28 -24.16
C LYS A 81 -3.57 17.20 -25.49
N SER A 82 -4.25 16.67 -26.50
CA SER A 82 -3.85 16.69 -27.91
C SER A 82 -3.84 18.10 -28.47
#